data_AF-A0A517W119-F1
#
_entry.id   AF-A0A517W119-F1
#
_cell.length_a   1.000
_cell.length_b   1.000
_cell.length_c   1.000
_cell.angle_alpha   90.00
_cell.angle_beta   90.00
_cell.angle_gamma   90.00
#
_symmetry.space_group_name_H-M   'P 1'
#
loop_
_entity.id
_entity.type
_entity.pdbx_description
1 polymer ?
#
loop_
_entity_poly.entity_id
_entity_poly.type
_entity_poly.pdbx_seq_one_letter_code
_entity_poly.pdbx_strand_id
1 'polypeptide(L)'
;MSKNQNSILTMWEKVPLFYAVVGWLACSVGLTACTNLDRVIPAPMVFDEQSKEVLAIAPLGTQKEQAISLLNAAGISGEFASSPSIYYCDLWERENGKRWHLNVALLFNEAGELYKTRPAQTAVSWKSDSDSPSDSETEQ
;
A
#
# COMPACT_ATOMS: atom_id res chain seq x y z
N MET A 1 53.99 -47.98 42.73
CA MET A 1 54.07 -48.25 41.27
C MET A 1 52.75 -47.82 40.62
N SER A 2 52.83 -47.25 39.42
CA SER A 2 51.73 -46.79 38.52
C SER A 2 51.15 -45.40 38.86
N LYS A 3 51.54 -44.35 38.11
CA LYS A 3 50.88 -43.76 36.90
C LYS A 3 49.66 -42.91 37.31
N ASN A 4 49.41 -41.69 36.83
CA ASN A 4 49.74 -41.06 35.56
C ASN A 4 49.43 -39.55 35.67
N GLN A 5 50.34 -38.68 35.24
CA GLN A 5 50.01 -37.29 34.90
C GLN A 5 49.27 -37.27 33.56
N ASN A 6 48.29 -36.38 33.41
CA ASN A 6 47.84 -35.80 32.13
C ASN A 6 46.92 -34.60 32.47
N SER A 7 47.42 -33.37 32.43
CA SER A 7 47.37 -32.50 31.25
C SER A 7 45.94 -32.04 30.92
N ILE A 8 45.43 -31.06 31.68
CA ILE A 8 44.27 -30.25 31.28
C ILE A 8 44.78 -28.83 31.05
N LEU A 9 45.39 -28.66 29.88
CA LEU A 9 45.82 -27.38 29.33
C LEU A 9 45.56 -27.53 27.84
N THR A 10 44.48 -26.91 27.35
CA THR A 10 44.21 -26.53 25.94
C THR A 10 42.70 -26.39 25.73
N MET A 11 42.14 -25.20 25.99
CA MET A 11 40.86 -24.85 25.33
C MET A 11 40.59 -23.35 25.26
N TRP A 12 41.56 -22.55 24.80
CA TRP A 12 41.38 -21.09 24.59
C TRP A 12 41.90 -20.62 23.22
N GLU A 13 41.74 -21.42 22.17
CA GLU A 13 42.38 -21.11 20.87
C GLU A 13 41.51 -21.32 19.62
N LYS A 14 40.18 -21.16 19.70
CA LYS A 14 39.33 -21.27 18.49
C LYS A 14 38.12 -20.31 18.49
N VAL A 15 38.36 -19.00 18.57
CA VAL A 15 37.29 -17.98 18.50
C VAL A 15 37.24 -17.12 17.20
N PRO A 16 38.12 -17.17 16.18
CA PRO A 16 38.01 -16.20 15.08
C PRO A 16 37.30 -16.69 13.79
N LEU A 17 36.87 -17.95 13.68
CA LEU A 17 36.37 -18.47 12.39
C LEU A 17 34.83 -18.51 12.26
N PHE A 18 34.10 -18.61 13.37
CA PHE A 18 32.63 -18.71 13.34
C PHE A 18 31.93 -17.40 13.00
N TYR A 19 32.51 -16.25 13.36
CA TYR A 19 31.90 -14.94 13.12
C TYR A 19 31.96 -14.50 11.65
N ALA A 20 32.94 -14.98 10.88
CA ALA A 20 33.09 -14.60 9.48
C ALA A 20 32.00 -15.21 8.56
N VAL A 21 31.52 -16.42 8.88
CA VAL A 21 30.52 -17.13 8.06
C VAL A 21 29.11 -16.60 8.32
N VAL A 22 28.78 -16.24 9.57
CA VAL A 22 27.46 -15.69 9.93
C VAL A 22 27.26 -14.27 9.37
N GLY A 23 28.34 -13.47 9.30
CA GLY A 23 28.29 -12.14 8.68
C GLY A 23 28.03 -12.15 7.17
N TRP A 24 28.45 -13.22 6.46
CA TRP A 24 28.25 -13.30 5.01
C TRP A 24 26.84 -13.79 4.63
N LEU A 25 26.25 -14.69 5.42
CA LEU A 25 24.90 -15.20 5.18
C LEU A 25 23.79 -14.15 5.42
N ALA A 26 24.04 -13.18 6.30
CA ALA A 26 23.10 -12.09 6.60
C ALA A 26 22.97 -11.06 5.45
N CYS A 27 23.93 -10.98 4.52
CA CYS A 27 23.95 -9.99 3.46
C CYS A 27 23.04 -10.35 2.27
N SER A 28 22.69 -11.63 2.10
CA SER A 28 21.95 -12.15 0.94
C SER A 28 20.42 -12.10 1.06
N VAL A 29 19.85 -11.80 2.24
CA VAL A 29 18.39 -11.77 2.44
C VAL A 29 17.77 -10.38 2.17
N GLY A 30 18.60 -9.35 1.98
CA GLY A 30 18.15 -7.94 1.91
C GLY A 30 17.68 -7.41 0.55
N LEU A 31 17.70 -8.21 -0.53
CA LEU A 31 17.50 -7.69 -1.90
C LEU A 31 16.19 -8.11 -2.61
N THR A 32 15.22 -8.68 -1.91
CA THR A 32 13.89 -9.02 -2.48
C THR A 32 12.77 -8.12 -1.97
N ALA A 33 13.05 -6.84 -1.75
CA ALA A 33 12.01 -5.85 -1.53
C ALA A 33 12.10 -4.75 -2.59
N CYS A 34 10.94 -4.42 -3.18
CA CYS A 34 10.68 -3.23 -4.00
C CYS A 34 10.92 -3.32 -5.52
N THR A 35 10.29 -4.26 -6.22
CA THR A 35 9.93 -4.07 -7.64
C THR A 35 8.47 -4.37 -7.96
N ASN A 36 7.57 -4.38 -6.96
CA ASN A 36 6.13 -4.33 -7.25
C ASN A 36 5.69 -2.87 -7.37
N LEU A 37 5.96 -2.30 -8.53
CA LEU A 37 5.28 -1.09 -8.99
C LEU A 37 3.84 -1.52 -9.32
N ASP A 38 3.01 -1.78 -8.30
CA ASP A 38 1.61 -2.14 -8.54
C ASP A 38 0.95 -0.94 -9.23
N ARG A 39 0.59 -1.17 -10.48
CA ARG A 39 -0.08 -0.16 -11.30
C ARG A 39 -1.42 0.14 -10.67
N VAL A 40 -1.60 1.38 -10.21
CA VAL A 40 -2.91 1.89 -9.85
C VAL A 40 -3.74 1.95 -11.12
N ILE A 41 -4.85 1.24 -11.13
CA ILE A 41 -5.82 1.25 -12.23
C ILE A 41 -7.11 1.89 -11.74
N PRO A 42 -7.87 2.59 -12.59
CA PRO A 42 -9.19 3.05 -12.20
C PRO A 42 -10.09 1.86 -11.88
N ALA A 43 -10.91 1.99 -10.84
CA ALA A 43 -11.81 0.93 -10.43
C ALA A 43 -12.69 0.49 -11.63
N PRO A 44 -12.81 -0.82 -11.93
CA PRO A 44 -13.55 -1.33 -13.09
C PRO A 44 -15.07 -1.30 -12.88
N MET A 45 -15.58 -0.26 -12.23
CA MET A 45 -16.96 -0.08 -11.80
C MET A 45 -17.34 1.39 -11.89
N VAL A 46 -18.62 1.66 -12.17
CA VAL A 46 -19.11 3.05 -12.27
C VAL A 46 -19.28 3.68 -10.89
N PHE A 47 -19.43 5.01 -10.83
CA PHE A 47 -19.59 5.75 -9.58
C PHE A 47 -20.68 5.16 -8.67
N ASP A 48 -21.85 4.84 -9.22
CA ASP A 48 -22.98 4.35 -8.40
C ASP A 48 -22.67 3.01 -7.73
N GLU A 49 -21.88 2.16 -8.38
CA GLU A 49 -21.43 0.87 -7.81
C GLU A 49 -20.36 1.09 -6.76
N GLN A 50 -19.35 1.93 -7.05
CA GLN A 50 -18.32 2.32 -6.08
C GLN A 50 -18.95 2.92 -4.82
N SER A 51 -19.92 3.82 -5.00
CA SER A 51 -20.61 4.45 -3.88
C SER A 51 -21.38 3.45 -3.04
N LYS A 52 -21.99 2.42 -3.65
CA LYS A 52 -22.69 1.37 -2.90
C LYS A 52 -21.71 0.53 -2.09
N GLU A 53 -20.57 0.16 -2.67
CA GLU A 53 -19.54 -0.60 -1.94
C GLU A 53 -18.95 0.20 -0.79
N VAL A 54 -18.63 1.48 -1.01
CA VAL A 54 -18.12 2.37 0.04
C VAL A 54 -19.16 2.55 1.15
N LEU A 55 -20.45 2.74 0.81
CA LEU A 55 -21.52 2.88 1.81
C LEU A 55 -21.85 1.57 2.53
N ALA A 56 -21.52 0.41 1.97
CA ALA A 56 -21.62 -0.86 2.67
C ALA A 56 -20.56 -0.98 3.78
N ILE A 57 -19.41 -0.33 3.62
CA ILE A 57 -18.33 -0.27 4.61
C ILE A 57 -18.59 0.83 5.65
N ALA A 58 -18.94 2.03 5.18
CA ALA A 58 -19.25 3.20 6.00
C ALA A 58 -20.67 3.70 5.69
N PRO A 59 -21.70 3.21 6.41
CA PRO A 59 -23.08 3.60 6.16
C PRO A 59 -23.37 5.09 6.41
N LEU A 60 -24.44 5.60 5.81
CA LEU A 60 -24.95 6.93 6.14
C LEU A 60 -25.26 7.04 7.64
N GLY A 61 -25.04 8.22 8.22
CA GLY A 61 -25.12 8.50 9.65
C GLY A 61 -23.85 8.15 10.44
N THR A 62 -22.87 7.46 9.83
CA THR A 62 -21.62 7.13 10.52
C THR A 62 -20.80 8.38 10.81
N GLN A 63 -20.26 8.47 12.03
CA GLN A 63 -19.38 9.56 12.41
C GLN A 63 -18.07 9.53 11.62
N LYS A 64 -17.55 10.71 11.30
CA LYS A 64 -16.34 10.91 10.49
C LYS A 64 -15.18 10.01 10.88
N GLU A 65 -14.76 10.04 12.15
CA GLU A 65 -13.61 9.29 12.64
C GLU A 65 -13.85 7.77 12.50
N GLN A 66 -15.08 7.33 12.77
CA GLN A 66 -15.50 5.95 12.61
C GLN A 66 -15.53 5.54 11.14
N ALA A 67 -16.06 6.37 10.25
CA ALA A 67 -16.11 6.11 8.82
C ALA A 67 -14.71 5.94 8.24
N ILE A 68 -13.77 6.84 8.58
CA ILE A 68 -12.37 6.73 8.15
C ILE A 68 -11.74 5.44 8.69
N SER A 69 -11.99 5.11 9.96
CA SER A 69 -11.45 3.88 10.55
C SER A 69 -11.96 2.62 9.84
N LEU A 70 -13.24 2.57 9.48
CA LEU A 70 -13.84 1.44 8.76
C LEU A 70 -13.27 1.33 7.34
N LEU A 71 -13.11 2.46 6.66
CA LEU A 71 -12.53 2.50 5.31
C LEU A 71 -11.07 2.06 5.31
N ASN A 72 -10.26 2.57 6.24
CA ASN A 72 -8.87 2.16 6.39
C ASN A 72 -8.75 0.66 6.69
N ALA A 73 -9.62 0.13 7.57
CA ALA A 73 -9.66 -1.30 7.87
C ALA A 73 -10.05 -2.15 6.65
N ALA A 74 -10.83 -1.60 5.71
CA ALA A 74 -11.17 -2.22 4.44
C ALA A 74 -10.14 -1.99 3.32
N GLY A 75 -9.01 -1.34 3.62
CA GLY A 75 -7.96 -1.03 2.65
C GLY A 75 -8.26 0.18 1.75
N ILE A 76 -9.25 1.00 2.11
CA ILE A 76 -9.56 2.25 1.42
C ILE A 76 -8.86 3.40 2.15
N SER A 77 -8.00 4.11 1.43
CA SER A 77 -7.31 5.30 1.90
C SER A 77 -7.76 6.54 1.12
N GLY A 78 -7.49 7.71 1.69
CA GLY A 78 -7.99 8.97 1.17
C GLY A 78 -7.61 10.16 2.05
N GLU A 79 -8.06 11.34 1.65
CA GLU A 79 -7.70 12.60 2.30
C GLU A 79 -8.87 13.57 2.41
N PHE A 80 -8.82 14.44 3.42
CA PHE A 80 -9.75 15.55 3.51
C PHE A 80 -9.40 16.64 2.49
N ALA A 81 -10.44 17.26 1.94
CA ALA A 81 -10.30 18.56 1.32
C ALA A 81 -9.73 19.60 2.33
N SER A 82 -9.45 20.82 1.87
CA SER A 82 -9.10 21.92 2.77
C SER A 82 -10.12 22.17 3.89
N SER A 83 -11.35 21.68 3.74
CA SER A 83 -12.39 21.66 4.77
C SER A 83 -12.66 20.23 5.27
N PRO A 84 -12.98 20.05 6.56
CA PRO A 84 -13.21 18.73 7.14
C PRO A 84 -14.56 18.11 6.75
N SER A 85 -15.35 18.77 5.89
CA SER A 85 -16.69 18.30 5.47
C SER A 85 -16.65 17.36 4.27
N ILE A 86 -15.51 17.23 3.58
CA ILE A 86 -15.36 16.41 2.38
C ILE A 86 -14.12 15.54 2.51
N TYR A 87 -14.30 14.23 2.44
CA TYR A 87 -13.22 13.25 2.40
C TYR A 87 -13.22 12.55 1.04
N TYR A 88 -12.10 12.61 0.31
CA TYR A 88 -11.92 11.95 -0.98
C TYR A 88 -11.34 10.56 -0.76
N CYS A 89 -12.06 9.52 -1.14
CA CYS A 89 -11.52 8.17 -1.22
C CYS A 89 -10.64 8.10 -2.48
N ASP A 90 -9.34 7.85 -2.28
CA ASP A 90 -8.33 7.88 -3.34
C ASP A 90 -8.02 6.47 -3.83
N LEU A 91 -7.52 5.61 -2.93
CA LEU A 91 -7.04 4.28 -3.28
C LEU A 91 -7.79 3.19 -2.50
N TRP A 92 -8.08 2.08 -3.17
CA TRP A 92 -8.54 0.85 -2.55
C TRP A 92 -7.56 -0.29 -2.86
N GLU A 93 -6.89 -0.78 -1.82
CA GLU A 93 -6.08 -2.00 -1.87
C GLU A 93 -6.98 -3.24 -1.83
N ARG A 94 -6.92 -4.05 -2.88
CA ARG A 94 -7.69 -5.30 -2.99
C ARG A 94 -6.84 -6.49 -2.56
N GLU A 95 -7.50 -7.55 -2.10
CA GLU A 95 -6.85 -8.79 -1.63
C GLU A 95 -5.96 -9.47 -2.68
N ASN A 96 -6.18 -9.21 -3.97
CA ASN A 96 -5.38 -9.73 -5.08
C ASN A 96 -4.15 -8.86 -5.43
N GLY A 97 -3.78 -7.92 -4.57
CA GLY A 97 -2.67 -6.98 -4.77
C GLY A 97 -2.97 -5.83 -5.74
N LYS A 98 -4.15 -5.80 -6.38
CA LYS A 98 -4.53 -4.68 -7.24
C LYS A 98 -4.88 -3.46 -6.39
N ARG A 99 -4.51 -2.28 -6.89
CA ARG A 99 -4.89 -0.99 -6.30
C ARG A 99 -5.82 -0.27 -7.24
N TRP A 100 -7.01 0.08 -6.74
CA TRP A 100 -8.01 0.80 -7.51
C TRP A 100 -8.04 2.27 -7.13
N HIS A 101 -8.02 3.15 -8.11
CA HIS A 101 -8.34 4.56 -7.88
C HIS A 101 -9.86 4.73 -7.85
N LEU A 102 -10.37 5.30 -6.76
CA LEU A 102 -11.79 5.53 -6.52
C LEU A 102 -12.21 6.92 -7.00
N ASN A 103 -13.47 7.02 -7.41
CA ASN A 103 -14.10 8.28 -7.78
C ASN A 103 -15.23 8.61 -6.78
N VAL A 104 -14.97 8.49 -5.48
CA VAL A 104 -15.97 8.71 -4.44
C VAL A 104 -15.47 9.73 -3.43
N ALA A 105 -16.28 10.74 -3.15
CA ALA A 105 -16.10 11.67 -2.06
C ALA A 105 -17.26 11.53 -1.06
N LEU A 106 -16.92 11.48 0.22
CA LEU A 106 -17.84 11.44 1.35
C LEU A 106 -18.13 12.85 1.83
N LEU A 107 -19.40 13.16 2.07
CA LEU A 107 -19.83 14.45 2.59
C LEU A 107 -20.34 14.27 4.02
N PHE A 108 -19.73 15.02 4.93
CA PHE A 108 -20.10 15.06 6.34
C PHE A 108 -20.89 16.33 6.64
N ASN A 109 -21.94 16.20 7.45
CA ASN A 109 -22.72 17.33 7.92
C ASN A 109 -21.98 18.08 9.05
N GLU A 110 -22.58 19.15 9.58
CA GLU A 110 -21.98 19.92 10.68
C GLU A 110 -21.82 19.11 11.98
N ALA A 111 -22.66 18.09 12.19
CA ALA A 111 -22.56 17.16 13.32
C ALA A 111 -21.45 16.11 13.14
N GLY A 112 -20.81 16.05 11.96
CA GLY A 112 -19.76 15.10 11.64
C GLY A 112 -20.24 13.77 11.08
N GLU A 113 -21.53 13.65 10.74
CA GLU A 113 -22.14 12.43 10.23
C GLU A 113 -22.10 12.39 8.70
N LEU A 114 -21.77 11.21 8.16
CA LEU A 114 -21.82 10.95 6.72
C LEU A 114 -23.26 11.03 6.21
N TYR A 115 -23.59 12.01 5.38
CA TYR A 115 -24.97 12.17 4.88
C TYR A 115 -25.12 11.91 3.38
N LYS A 116 -24.03 11.94 2.62
CA LYS A 116 -24.07 11.76 1.16
C LYS A 116 -22.70 11.39 0.57
N THR A 117 -22.71 10.78 -0.61
CA THR A 117 -21.55 10.60 -1.48
C THR A 117 -21.70 11.42 -2.78
N ARG A 118 -20.57 11.73 -3.43
CA ARG A 118 -20.54 12.31 -4.78
C ARG A 118 -19.30 11.84 -5.55
N PRO A 119 -19.25 12.00 -6.88
CA PRO A 119 -18.02 11.79 -7.64
C PRO A 119 -16.88 12.69 -7.14
N ALA A 120 -15.69 12.13 -6.93
CA ALA A 120 -14.50 12.87 -6.50
C ALA A 120 -13.99 13.81 -7.60
N GLN A 121 -14.05 13.37 -8.86
CA GLN A 121 -13.70 14.16 -10.04
C GLN A 121 -14.96 14.49 -10.84
N THR A 122 -15.12 15.77 -11.21
CA THR A 122 -16.00 16.17 -12.31
C THR A 122 -15.39 15.66 -13.60
N ALA A 123 -15.93 14.55 -14.13
CA ALA A 123 -15.53 13.85 -15.36
C ALA A 123 -14.48 14.57 -16.24
N VAL A 124 -13.19 14.37 -15.97
CA VAL A 124 -12.14 14.67 -16.93
C VAL A 124 -11.77 13.35 -17.56
N SER A 125 -12.18 13.17 -18.81
CA SER A 125 -11.81 12.04 -19.66
C SER A 125 -10.29 11.94 -19.72
N TRP A 126 -9.70 11.06 -18.91
CA TRP A 126 -8.30 10.68 -19.02
C TRP A 126 -8.16 9.87 -20.31
N LYS A 127 -7.88 10.57 -21.42
CA LYS A 127 -7.30 9.96 -22.60
C LYS A 127 -6.01 9.29 -22.10
N SER A 128 -5.98 7.97 -22.17
CA SER A 128 -4.72 7.26 -22.04
C SER A 128 -3.87 7.72 -23.22
N ASP A 129 -2.83 8.50 -22.97
CA ASP A 129 -1.77 8.79 -23.93
C ASP A 129 -1.02 7.47 -24.16
N SER A 130 -1.62 6.61 -24.97
CA SER A 130 -1.08 5.34 -25.43
C SER A 130 -1.76 5.01 -26.74
N ASP A 131 -1.56 5.87 -27.74
CA ASP A 131 -1.70 5.47 -29.14
C ASP A 131 -0.67 6.23 -30.00
N SER A 132 0.53 5.62 -30.08
CA SER A 132 1.39 5.46 -31.29
C SER A 132 1.92 6.70 -32.05
N PRO A 133 2.92 6.55 -32.95
CA PRO A 133 4.03 5.60 -33.05
C PRO A 133 5.41 6.28 -33.19
N SER A 134 6.49 5.51 -33.01
CA SER A 134 7.78 5.83 -33.60
C SER A 134 7.65 5.84 -35.12
N ASP A 135 7.87 6.99 -35.74
CA ASP A 135 8.28 7.05 -37.15
C ASP A 135 9.60 7.82 -37.25
N SER A 136 10.55 7.11 -37.83
CA SER A 136 11.90 7.46 -38.24
C SER A 136 11.95 8.62 -39.24
N GLU A 137 12.93 9.50 -39.10
CA GLU A 137 13.57 10.16 -40.26
C GLU A 137 15.09 10.22 -40.07
N THR A 138 15.77 9.49 -40.95
CA THR A 138 17.21 9.46 -41.22
C THR A 138 17.57 10.59 -42.20
N GLU A 139 18.80 11.11 -42.09
CA GLU A 139 19.58 11.80 -43.15
C GLU A 139 19.09 13.16 -43.70
N GLN A 140 19.80 14.24 -43.38
CA GLN A 140 20.91 14.81 -44.20
C GLN A 140 21.64 15.95 -43.46
#